data_AF-A2DI03-F1
#
_entry.id   AF-A2DI03-F1
#
_cell.length_a   1.000
_cell.length_b   1.000
_cell.length_c   1.000
_cell.angle_alpha   90.00
_cell.angle_beta   90.00
_cell.angle_gamma   90.00
#
_symmetry.space_group_name_H-M   'P 1'
#
loop_
_entity.id
_entity.type
_entity.pdbx_description
1 polymer ?
#
loop_
_entity_poly.entity_id
_entity_poly.type
_entity_poly.pdbx_seq_one_letter_code
_entity_poly.pdbx_strand_id
1 'polypeptide(L)'
;METRAERPRSVLEIDQHDKIDFKEIMNSIDPNMKLPDKSNDLLNLIASELTYQIINQSANKTRARDDNKINLADVEATLTQFNQNNINPNMVPPDLEEYKVKPLEENPSAQYLQQRNEIQKFLQMKKADEDN
;
A
#
# COMPACT_ATOMS: atom_id res chain seq x y z
N MET A 1 19.74 32.89 -14.42
CA MET A 1 20.19 31.55 -13.97
C MET A 1 19.26 31.15 -12.84
N GLU A 2 18.31 30.26 -13.12
CA GLU A 2 17.36 29.78 -12.11
C GLU A 2 18.05 28.76 -11.20
N THR A 3 17.99 29.00 -9.90
CA THR A 3 18.51 28.13 -8.86
C THR A 3 17.67 26.85 -8.79
N ARG A 4 18.34 25.69 -8.93
CA ARG A 4 17.77 24.37 -8.66
C ARG A 4 17.06 24.40 -7.30
N ALA A 5 15.78 24.04 -7.29
CA ALA A 5 15.08 23.69 -6.05
C ALA A 5 15.88 22.57 -5.37
N GLU A 6 16.43 22.87 -4.20
CA GLU A 6 16.98 21.85 -3.31
C GLU A 6 15.86 20.84 -3.02
N ARG A 7 16.11 19.57 -3.35
CA ARG A 7 15.24 18.49 -2.88
C ARG A 7 15.21 18.58 -1.34
N PRO A 8 14.03 18.62 -0.68
CA PRO A 8 13.99 18.53 0.76
C PRO A 8 14.69 17.22 1.18
N ARG A 9 15.76 17.35 1.97
CA ARG A 9 16.38 16.21 2.64
C ARG A 9 15.36 15.67 3.63
N SER A 10 15.10 14.36 3.58
CA SER A 10 14.33 13.67 4.61
C SER A 10 15.05 13.85 5.95
N VAL A 11 14.48 14.65 6.84
CA VAL A 11 14.89 14.75 8.24
C VAL A 11 13.78 14.11 9.05
N LEU A 12 13.70 12.79 8.96
CA LEU A 12 13.12 11.97 10.00
C LEU A 12 14.31 11.46 10.81
N GLU A 13 14.67 12.20 11.86
CA GLU A 13 15.44 11.65 12.97
C GLU A 13 14.52 10.65 13.68
N ILE A 14 14.43 9.43 13.13
CA ILE A 14 13.80 8.31 13.83
C ILE A 14 14.74 8.01 14.99
N ASP A 15 14.29 8.34 16.20
CA ASP A 15 15.00 8.02 17.43
C ASP A 15 15.31 6.51 17.43
N GLN A 16 16.60 6.15 17.48
CA GLN A 16 17.07 4.76 17.25
C GLN A 16 16.76 3.80 18.42
N HIS A 17 15.89 4.19 19.34
CA HIS A 17 15.81 3.55 20.65
C HIS A 17 14.94 2.29 20.73
N ASP A 18 14.10 1.99 19.73
CA ASP A 18 13.36 0.72 19.66
C ASP A 18 13.74 -0.08 18.41
N LYS A 19 14.93 -0.70 18.44
CA LYS A 19 15.28 -1.72 17.44
C LYS A 19 14.46 -2.98 17.69
N ILE A 20 13.93 -3.58 16.62
CA ILE A 20 13.26 -4.87 16.69
C ILE A 20 14.34 -5.94 16.95
N ASP A 21 14.16 -6.73 18.00
CA ASP A 21 15.02 -7.89 18.25
C ASP A 21 14.62 -9.06 17.34
N PHE A 22 15.14 -9.06 16.12
CA PHE A 22 14.89 -10.17 15.18
C PHE A 22 15.52 -11.48 15.64
N LYS A 23 16.46 -11.48 16.59
CA LYS A 23 16.99 -12.73 17.16
C LYS A 23 15.94 -13.39 18.04
N GLU A 24 15.21 -12.61 18.83
CA GLU A 24 14.08 -13.12 19.61
C GLU A 24 12.99 -13.70 18.70
N ILE A 25 12.63 -12.97 17.64
CA ILE A 25 11.67 -13.45 16.63
C ILE A 25 12.18 -14.75 15.99
N MET A 26 13.45 -14.80 15.56
CA MET A 26 14.03 -16.02 14.99
C MET A 26 14.03 -17.19 15.97
N ASN A 27 14.36 -16.95 17.24
CA ASN A 27 14.33 -17.97 18.29
C ASN A 27 12.91 -18.50 18.55
N SER A 28 11.88 -17.67 18.33
CA SER A 28 10.48 -18.11 18.39
C SER A 28 10.04 -18.98 17.21
N ILE A 29 10.68 -18.83 16.05
CA ILE A 29 10.40 -19.60 14.83
C ILE A 29 11.18 -20.92 14.84
N ASP A 30 12.48 -20.85 15.10
CA ASP A 30 13.37 -22.01 15.25
C ASP A 30 14.46 -21.70 16.29
N PRO A 31 14.39 -22.28 17.50
CA PRO A 31 15.33 -22.00 18.58
C PRO A 31 16.75 -22.54 18.31
N ASN A 32 16.93 -23.41 17.31
CA ASN A 32 18.25 -23.91 16.92
C ASN A 32 18.92 -23.00 15.88
N MET A 33 18.16 -22.10 15.25
CA MET A 33 18.65 -21.19 14.23
C MET A 33 19.22 -19.93 14.86
N LYS A 34 20.50 -19.63 14.58
CA LYS A 34 21.16 -18.41 15.06
C LYS A 34 21.13 -17.35 13.97
N LEU A 35 20.59 -16.17 14.30
CA LEU A 35 20.65 -15.00 13.43
C LEU A 35 21.95 -14.22 13.68
N PRO A 36 22.85 -14.09 12.69
CA PRO A 36 24.07 -13.30 12.83
C PRO A 36 23.77 -11.82 13.10
N ASP A 37 24.62 -11.15 13.87
CA ASP A 37 24.45 -9.72 14.24
C ASP A 37 24.27 -8.82 13.02
N LYS A 38 25.11 -9.02 11.99
CA LYS A 38 25.01 -8.26 10.73
C LYS A 38 23.67 -8.45 10.02
N SER A 39 23.12 -9.66 10.06
CA SER A 39 21.80 -9.94 9.48
C SER A 39 20.69 -9.26 10.30
N ASN A 40 20.81 -9.25 11.63
CA ASN A 40 19.89 -8.53 12.51
C ASN A 40 19.92 -7.01 12.26
N ASP A 41 21.11 -6.44 12.05
CA ASP A 41 21.26 -5.01 11.71
C ASP A 41 20.64 -4.69 10.35
N LEU A 42 20.84 -5.55 9.34
CA LEU A 42 20.23 -5.39 8.03
C LEU A 42 18.70 -5.48 8.08
N LEU A 43 18.15 -6.41 8.88
CA LEU A 43 16.70 -6.51 9.07
C LEU A 43 16.13 -5.26 9.75
N ASN A 44 16.83 -4.71 10.74
CA ASN A 44 16.44 -3.44 11.37
C ASN A 44 16.47 -2.27 10.38
N LEU A 45 17.47 -2.21 9.50
CA LEU A 45 17.54 -1.20 8.45
C LEU A 45 16.35 -1.32 7.48
N ILE A 46 16.05 -2.54 7.02
CA ILE A 46 14.93 -2.82 6.12
C ILE A 46 13.59 -2.46 6.80
N ALA A 47 13.40 -2.86 8.06
CA ALA A 47 12.21 -2.53 8.83
C ALA A 47 12.01 -1.02 9.01
N SER A 48 13.11 -0.29 9.25
CA SER A 48 13.08 1.17 9.35
C SER A 48 12.66 1.83 8.03
N GLU A 49 13.22 1.37 6.90
CA GLU A 49 12.89 1.87 5.57
C GLU A 49 11.43 1.56 5.19
N LEU A 50 10.96 0.35 5.45
CA LEU A 50 9.56 -0.03 5.25
C LEU A 50 8.61 0.83 6.11
N THR A 51 8.95 1.04 7.37
CA THR A 51 8.18 1.89 8.28
C THR A 51 8.09 3.33 7.75
N TYR A 52 9.21 3.90 7.29
CA TYR A 52 9.23 5.21 6.67
C TYR A 52 8.32 5.29 5.43
N GLN A 53 8.36 4.27 4.55
CA GLN A 53 7.52 4.22 3.36
C GLN A 53 6.03 4.16 3.69
N ILE A 54 5.63 3.35 4.68
CA ILE A 54 4.24 3.28 5.15
C ILE A 54 3.80 4.62 5.74
N ILE A 55 4.62 5.25 6.59
CA ILE A 55 4.31 6.56 7.17
C ILE A 55 4.12 7.61 6.06
N ASN A 56 5.03 7.65 5.09
CA ASN A 56 4.97 8.64 4.01
C ASN A 56 3.72 8.46 3.13
N GLN A 57 3.35 7.23 2.79
CA GLN A 57 2.13 6.96 2.03
C GLN A 57 0.87 7.29 2.84
N SER A 58 0.84 6.94 4.12
CA SER A 58 -0.27 7.26 5.04
C SER A 58 -0.45 8.77 5.17
N ALA A 59 0.65 9.51 5.36
CA ALA A 59 0.65 10.96 5.41
C ALA A 59 0.14 11.61 4.12
N ASN A 60 0.46 11.04 2.95
CA ASN A 60 -0.10 11.52 1.68
C ASN A 60 -1.62 11.31 1.59
N LYS A 61 -2.15 10.19 2.11
CA LYS A 61 -3.60 9.97 2.21
C LYS A 61 -4.26 10.95 3.18
N THR A 62 -3.64 11.23 4.32
CA THR A 62 -4.09 12.24 5.27
C THR A 62 -4.16 13.63 4.62
N ARG A 63 -3.08 14.06 3.94
CA ARG A 63 -3.03 15.35 3.23
C ARG A 63 -4.07 15.47 2.12
N ALA A 64 -4.38 14.37 1.42
CA ALA A 64 -5.42 14.38 0.39
C ALA A 64 -6.83 14.69 0.93
N ARG A 65 -7.01 14.60 2.26
CA ARG A 65 -8.25 14.93 2.97
C ARG A 65 -8.17 16.27 3.71
N ASP A 66 -7.12 17.05 3.47
CA ASP A 66 -6.83 18.32 4.17
C ASP A 66 -6.73 18.19 5.71
N ASP A 67 -6.40 17.00 6.21
CA ASP A 67 -6.16 16.76 7.64
C ASP A 67 -4.68 17.00 7.99
N ASN A 68 -4.43 17.49 9.20
CA ASN A 68 -3.09 17.78 9.71
C ASN A 68 -2.57 16.71 10.70
N LYS A 69 -3.37 15.68 10.99
CA LYS A 69 -3.00 14.57 11.87
C LYS A 69 -3.15 13.23 11.15
N ILE A 70 -2.10 12.41 11.16
CA ILE A 70 -2.16 11.06 10.59
C ILE A 70 -3.19 10.24 11.38
N ASN A 71 -4.21 9.75 10.67
CA ASN A 71 -5.26 8.92 11.23
C ASN A 71 -4.87 7.44 11.13
N LEU A 72 -5.25 6.66 12.13
CA LEU A 72 -5.02 5.20 12.15
C LEU A 72 -5.58 4.54 10.89
N ALA A 73 -6.77 4.94 10.44
CA ALA A 73 -7.39 4.45 9.21
C ALA A 73 -6.52 4.64 7.94
N ASP A 74 -5.68 5.69 7.88
CA ASP A 74 -4.77 5.89 6.74
C ASP A 74 -3.59 4.92 6.79
N VAL A 75 -3.07 4.65 7.98
CA VAL A 75 -2.02 3.67 8.21
C VAL A 75 -2.53 2.27 7.86
N GLU A 76 -3.72 1.92 8.32
CA GLU A 76 -4.37 0.64 8.04
C GLU A 76 -4.68 0.45 6.55
N ALA A 77 -5.24 1.47 5.89
CA ALA A 77 -5.52 1.41 4.46
C ALA A 77 -4.22 1.27 3.65
N THR A 78 -3.14 1.91 4.10
CA THR A 78 -1.82 1.82 3.45
C THR A 78 -1.19 0.44 3.66
N LEU A 79 -1.25 -0.12 4.87
CA LEU A 79 -0.77 -1.47 5.19
C LEU A 79 -1.56 -2.54 4.43
N THR A 80 -2.88 -2.40 4.34
CA THR A 80 -3.74 -3.33 3.59
C THR A 80 -3.38 -3.32 2.12
N GLN A 81 -3.25 -2.12 1.52
CA GLN A 81 -2.84 -1.97 0.13
C GLN A 81 -1.42 -2.51 -0.11
N PHE A 82 -0.48 -2.26 0.81
CA PHE A 82 0.87 -2.78 0.72
C PHE A 82 0.89 -4.32 0.76
N ASN A 83 0.14 -4.94 1.69
CA ASN A 83 0.04 -6.39 1.81
C ASN A 83 -0.61 -7.03 0.58
N GLN A 84 -1.69 -6.43 0.07
CA GLN A 84 -2.41 -6.92 -1.11
C GLN A 84 -1.54 -6.97 -2.36
N ASN A 85 -0.63 -6.00 -2.50
CA ASN A 85 0.23 -5.88 -3.66
C ASN A 85 1.54 -6.68 -3.57
N ASN A 86 1.99 -7.08 -2.37
CA ASN A 86 3.36 -7.58 -2.19
C ASN A 86 3.52 -8.92 -1.45
N ILE A 87 2.62 -9.29 -0.53
CA ILE A 87 2.86 -10.41 0.41
C ILE A 87 1.76 -11.46 0.34
N ASN A 88 0.52 -11.06 0.65
CA ASN A 88 -0.62 -11.97 0.68
C ASN A 88 -1.90 -11.18 0.38
N PRO A 89 -2.54 -11.41 -0.79
CA PRO A 89 -3.74 -10.67 -1.21
C PRO A 89 -4.94 -10.85 -0.28
N ASN A 90 -4.93 -11.86 0.61
CA ASN A 90 -6.05 -12.19 1.48
C ASN A 90 -5.80 -11.86 2.97
N MET A 91 -4.67 -11.25 3.31
CA MET A 91 -4.38 -10.87 4.70
C MET A 91 -4.97 -9.49 5.02
N VAL A 92 -6.02 -9.48 5.84
CA VAL A 92 -6.55 -8.29 6.48
C VAL A 92 -5.87 -8.17 7.85
N PRO A 93 -5.21 -7.04 8.18
CA PRO A 93 -4.68 -6.82 9.54
C PRO A 93 -5.71 -7.20 10.63
N PRO A 94 -5.31 -7.94 11.69
CA PRO A 94 -6.22 -8.31 12.76
C PRO A 94 -6.69 -7.03 13.48
N ASP A 95 -7.99 -6.96 13.79
CA ASP A 95 -8.79 -5.82 14.30
C ASP A 95 -9.45 -4.86 13.29
N LEU A 96 -9.50 -5.20 11.99
CA LEU A 96 -10.18 -4.37 10.97
C LEU A 96 -11.68 -4.66 10.75
N GLU A 97 -12.37 -5.38 11.64
CA GLU A 97 -13.80 -5.67 11.43
C GLU A 97 -14.70 -4.41 11.40
N GLU A 98 -14.27 -3.30 12.00
CA GLU A 98 -15.07 -2.06 12.07
C GLU A 98 -14.92 -1.13 10.86
N TYR A 99 -13.83 -1.21 10.10
CA TYR A 99 -13.62 -0.41 8.90
C TYR A 99 -13.66 -1.29 7.66
N LYS A 100 -14.77 -2.02 7.46
CA LYS A 100 -15.15 -2.43 6.11
C LYS A 100 -15.32 -1.16 5.29
N VAL A 101 -14.28 -0.76 4.58
CA VAL A 101 -14.39 0.08 3.40
C VAL A 101 -15.36 -0.69 2.51
N LYS A 102 -16.65 -0.34 2.56
CA LYS A 102 -17.62 -0.87 1.61
C LYS A 102 -17.00 -0.54 0.26
N PRO A 103 -16.77 -1.54 -0.62
CA PRO A 103 -16.46 -1.23 -2.01
C PRO A 103 -17.52 -0.22 -2.42
N LEU A 104 -17.09 0.94 -2.92
CA LEU A 104 -18.01 1.80 -3.64
C LEU A 104 -18.68 0.88 -4.64
N GLU A 105 -20.00 0.80 -4.60
CA GLU A 105 -20.76 0.12 -5.64
C GLU A 105 -20.44 0.93 -6.90
N GLU A 106 -19.44 0.47 -7.66
CA GLU A 106 -19.01 1.08 -8.90
C GLU A 106 -20.09 0.79 -9.93
N ASN A 107 -21.22 1.48 -9.80
CA ASN A 107 -22.20 1.55 -10.84
C ASN A 107 -21.58 2.43 -11.94
N PRO A 108 -21.22 1.86 -13.10
CA PRO A 108 -20.68 2.64 -14.19
C PRO A 108 -21.67 3.76 -14.56
N SER A 109 -21.14 4.93 -14.89
CA SER A 109 -21.99 6.06 -15.29
C SER A 109 -22.87 5.69 -16.49
N ALA A 110 -24.04 6.33 -16.59
CA ALA A 110 -24.95 6.12 -17.71
C ALA A 110 -24.24 6.32 -19.08
N GLN A 111 -23.29 7.24 -19.13
CA GLN A 111 -22.46 7.49 -20.32
C GLN A 111 -21.53 6.31 -20.64
N TYR A 112 -20.90 5.70 -19.63
CA TYR A 112 -20.08 4.49 -19.83
C TYR A 112 -20.94 3.31 -20.31
N LEU A 113 -22.14 3.13 -19.74
CA LEU A 113 -23.06 2.08 -20.17
C LEU A 113 -23.54 2.28 -21.61
N GLN A 114 -23.81 3.53 -22.00
CA GLN A 114 -24.17 3.86 -23.38
C GLN A 114 -23.02 3.53 -24.35
N GLN A 115 -21.80 3.96 -24.05
CA GLN A 115 -20.62 3.67 -24.87
C GLN A 115 -20.36 2.16 -24.99
N ARG A 116 -20.50 1.41 -23.88
CA ARG A 116 -20.37 -0.04 -23.88
C ARG A 116 -21.39 -0.70 -24.82
N ASN A 117 -22.64 -0.25 -24.80
CA ASN A 117 -23.70 -0.79 -25.67
C ASN A 117 -23.47 -0.46 -27.14
N GLU A 118 -22.98 0.73 -27.45
CA GLU A 118 -22.61 1.14 -28.82
C GLU A 118 -21.46 0.30 -29.37
N ILE A 119 -20.43 0.06 -28.56
CA ILE A 119 -19.31 -0.82 -28.92
C ILE A 119 -19.79 -2.26 -29.15
N GLN A 120 -20.65 -2.79 -28.28
CA GLN A 120 -21.19 -4.14 -28.45
C GLN A 120 -22.01 -4.30 -29.74
N LYS A 121 -22.83 -3.31 -30.09
CA LYS A 121 -23.57 -3.30 -31.37
C LYS A 121 -22.63 -3.27 -32.55
N PHE A 122 -21.59 -2.43 -32.51
CA PHE A 122 -20.59 -2.35 -33.57
C PHE A 122 -19.85 -3.68 -33.78
N LEU A 123 -19.43 -4.35 -32.69
CA LEU A 123 -18.76 -5.65 -32.76
C LEU A 123 -19.68 -6.76 -33.30
N GLN A 124 -20.97 -6.73 -32.98
CA GLN A 124 -21.96 -7.68 -33.51
C GLN A 124 -22.21 -7.47 -35.01
N MET A 125 -22.31 -6.22 -35.46
CA MET A 125 -22.48 -5.90 -36.88
C MET A 125 -21.25 -6.32 -37.68
N LYS A 126 -20.03 -6.00 -37.21
CA LYS A 126 -18.80 -6.45 -37.86
C LYS A 126 -18.68 -7.97 -37.98
N LYS A 127 -19.10 -8.70 -36.95
CA LYS A 127 -19.06 -10.17 -36.98
C LYS A 127 -20.06 -10.75 -38.00
N ALA A 128 -21.25 -10.16 -38.10
CA ALA A 128 -22.24 -10.55 -39.10
C ALA A 128 -21.80 -10.20 -40.54
N ASP A 129 -20.98 -9.17 -40.71
CA ASP A 129 -20.39 -8.80 -42.00
C ASP A 129 -19.21 -9.70 -42.40
N GLU A 130 -18.50 -10.31 -41.43
CA GLU A 130 -17.41 -11.28 -41.68
C GLU A 130 -17.91 -12.71 -41.96
N ASP A 131 -19.12 -13.05 -41.51
CA ASP A 131 -19.77 -14.36 -41.72
C ASP A 131 -20.63 -14.44 -43.02
N ASN A 132 -20.66 -13.38 -43.84
CA ASN A 132 -21.31 -13.28 -45.17
C ASN A 132 -20.31 -13.31 -46.32
#